data_AF-A0A8S3IRZ0-F1
#
_entry.id   AF-A0A8S3IRZ0-F1
#
_cell.length_a   1.000
_cell.length_b   1.000
_cell.length_c   1.000
_cell.angle_alpha   90.00
_cell.angle_beta   90.00
_cell.angle_gamma   90.00
#
_symmetry.space_group_name_H-M   'P 1'
#
loop_
_entity.id
_entity.type
_entity.pdbx_description
1 polymer ?
#
loop_
_entity_poly.entity_id
_entity_poly.type
_entity_poly.pdbx_seq_one_letter_code
_entity_poly.pdbx_strand_id
1 'polypeptide(L)' 'SSTSTCCNGFIKAGNACCGGLGYSTSTSTCCNGFIKAGNACCGGLGYSTSTSTCCNGYIKPRNAC' A
#
# COMPACT_ATOMS: atom_id res chain seq x y z
N SER A 1 -15.34 10.53 8.54
CA SER A 1 -14.37 10.21 9.60
C SER A 1 -12.98 10.51 9.10
N SER A 2 -12.36 11.60 9.57
CA SER A 2 -10.96 11.89 9.25
C SER A 2 -10.09 10.97 10.11
N THR A 3 -9.54 9.91 9.53
CA THR A 3 -8.61 9.04 10.22
C THR A 3 -7.24 9.72 10.33
N SER A 4 -6.64 9.63 11.51
CA SER A 4 -5.29 10.09 11.79
C SER A 4 -4.47 8.97 12.42
N THR A 5 -3.16 8.97 12.19
CA THR A 5 -2.23 7.93 12.65
C THR A 5 -0.93 8.57 13.14
N CYS A 6 -0.36 8.03 14.22
CA CYS A 6 0.97 8.42 14.67
C CYS A 6 2.04 7.80 13.76
N CYS A 7 2.95 8.62 13.23
CA CYS A 7 3.99 8.22 12.30
C CYS A 7 5.25 9.04 12.58
N ASN A 8 6.34 8.37 12.98
CA ASN A 8 7.59 9.02 13.40
C ASN A 8 7.40 10.14 14.45
N GLY A 9 6.53 9.93 15.44
CA GLY A 9 6.29 10.89 16.52
C GLY A 9 5.36 12.05 16.15
N PHE A 10 4.83 12.10 14.92
CA PHE A 10 3.85 13.11 14.50
C PHE A 10 2.53 12.48 14.11
N ILE A 11 1.43 13.18 14.35
CA ILE A 11 0.11 12.79 13.83
C ILE A 11 0.04 13.14 12.34
N LYS A 12 -0.24 12.15 11.50
CA LYS A 12 -0.42 12.28 10.05
C LYS A 12 -1.85 11.92 9.67
N ALA A 13 -2.33 12.47 8.56
CA ALA A 13 -3.61 12.08 7.98
C ALA A 13 -3.54 10.66 7.41
N GLY A 14 -4.60 9.87 7.60
CA GLY A 14 -4.65 8.45 7.22
C GLY A 14 -4.76 7.51 8.42
N ASN A 15 -4.94 6.23 8.13
CA ASN A 15 -5.07 5.17 9.12
C ASN A 15 -3.84 4.24 9.18
N ALA A 16 -2.80 4.54 8.41
CA ALA A 16 -1.54 3.81 8.41
C ALA A 16 -0.34 4.74 8.17
N CYS A 17 0.85 4.27 8.51
CA CYS A 17 2.12 4.98 8.41
C CYS A 17 3.09 4.20 7.49
N CYS A 18 3.79 4.89 6.60
CA CYS A 18 4.80 4.32 5.72
C CYS A 18 5.88 5.37 5.44
N GLY A 19 7.14 5.07 5.73
CA GLY A 19 8.26 5.99 5.45
C GLY A 19 8.15 7.36 6.13
N GLY A 20 7.44 7.47 7.26
CA GLY A 20 7.19 8.76 7.93
C GLY A 20 6.00 9.56 7.40
N LEU A 21 5.26 9.01 6.43
CA LEU A 21 4.05 9.59 5.88
C LEU A 21 2.82 8.78 6.29
N GLY A 22 1.72 9.48 6.59
CA GLY A 22 0.42 8.86 6.79
C GLY A 22 -0.26 8.58 5.45
N TYR A 23 -1.00 7.47 5.35
CA TYR A 23 -1.77 7.13 4.16
C TYR A 23 -3.08 6.40 4.51
N SER A 24 -3.98 6.35 3.54
CA SER A 24 -5.23 5.59 3.65
C SER A 24 -5.06 4.18 3.06
N THR A 25 -5.26 3.15 3.87
CA THR A 25 -5.21 1.75 3.43
C THR A 25 -6.32 1.38 2.45
N SER A 26 -7.35 2.22 2.30
CA SER A 26 -8.44 2.00 1.36
C SER A 26 -8.03 2.20 -0.11
N THR A 27 -6.98 2.99 -0.36
CA THR A 27 -6.54 3.35 -1.73
C THR A 27 -5.07 3.08 -1.98
N SER A 28 -4.28 2.95 -0.92
CA SER A 28 -2.82 2.84 -1.00
C SER A 28 -2.29 1.76 -0.06
N THR A 29 -1.06 1.34 -0.30
CA THR A 29 -0.33 0.34 0.47
C THR A 29 1.13 0.77 0.66
N CYS A 30 1.81 0.20 1.65
CA CYS A 30 3.23 0.47 1.90
C CYS A 30 4.09 -0.63 1.26
N CYS A 31 4.97 -0.23 0.35
CA CYS A 31 5.91 -1.09 -0.36
C CYS A 31 7.34 -0.61 -0.11
N ASN A 32 8.16 -1.39 0.59
CA ASN A 32 9.57 -1.05 0.85
C ASN A 32 9.76 0.37 1.40
N GLY A 33 8.87 0.82 2.29
CA GLY A 33 8.92 2.17 2.87
C GLY A 33 8.31 3.27 2.00
N PHE A 34 7.79 2.96 0.82
CA PHE A 34 7.11 3.92 -0.07
C PHE A 34 5.62 3.63 -0.19
N ILE A 35 4.80 4.68 -0.14
CA ILE A 35 3.37 4.57 -0.39
C ILE A 35 3.15 4.33 -1.88
N LYS A 36 2.39 3.29 -2.22
CA LYS A 36 2.01 2.92 -3.59
C LYS A 36 0.51 2.79 -3.70
N ALA A 37 -0.05 3.06 -4.87
CA ALA A 37 -1.46 2.85 -5.14
C ALA A 37 -1.81 1.36 -5.15
N GLY A 38 -3.03 1.03 -4.72
CA GLY A 38 -3.50 -0.35 -4.59
C GLY A 38 -3.50 -0.85 -3.15
N ASN A 39 -3.88 -2.10 -2.98
CA ASN A 39 -4.11 -2.72 -1.66
C ASN A 39 -3.10 -3.84 -1.35
N ALA A 40 -2.25 -4.23 -2.30
CA ALA A 40 -1.19 -5.23 -2.08
C ALA A 40 0.12 -4.80 -2.74
N CYS A 41 1.22 -5.38 -2.25
CA CYS A 41 2.57 -5.10 -2.74
C CYS A 41 3.18 -6.32 -3.44
N CYS A 42 3.88 -6.09 -4.56
CA CYS A 42 4.62 -7.11 -5.29
C CYS A 42 5.90 -6.49 -5.86
N GLY A 43 7.07 -7.02 -5.51
CA GLY A 43 8.34 -6.52 -6.03
C GLY A 43 8.61 -5.02 -5.77
N GLY A 44 8.02 -4.45 -4.71
CA GLY A 44 8.10 -3.02 -4.41
C GLY A 44 7.09 -2.13 -5.14
N LEU A 45 6.20 -2.72 -5.94
CA LEU A 45 5.10 -2.04 -6.62
C LEU A 45 3.77 -2.34 -5.94
N GLY A 46 2.91 -1.33 -5.82
CA GLY A 46 1.54 -1.51 -5.38
C GLY A 46 0.66 -2.01 -6.52
N TYR A 47 -0.28 -2.89 -6.23
CA TYR A 47 -1.27 -3.37 -7.18
C TYR A 47 -2.63 -3.59 -6.52
N SER A 48 -3.67 -3.66 -7.35
CA SER A 48 -5.02 -4.01 -6.91
C SER A 48 -5.21 -5.52 -7.00
N THR A 49 -5.47 -6.17 -5.86
CA THR A 49 -5.79 -7.60 -5.83
C THR A 49 -7.08 -7.91 -6.59
N SER A 50 -7.94 -6.92 -6.85
CA SER A 50 -9.15 -7.07 -7.66
C SER A 50 -8.86 -7.44 -9.12
N THR A 51 -7.74 -6.96 -9.68
CA THR A 51 -7.40 -7.13 -11.11
C THR A 51 -6.12 -7.92 -11.34
N SER A 52 -5.27 -8.04 -10.32
CA SER A 52 -3.92 -8.57 -10.47
C SER A 52 -3.53 -9.48 -9.30
N THR A 53 -2.49 -10.28 -9.51
CA THR A 53 -1.86 -11.16 -8.51
C THR A 53 -0.34 -11.00 -8.57
N CYS A 54 0.36 -11.44 -7.52
CA CYS A 54 1.83 -11.38 -7.44
C CYS A 54 2.43 -12.77 -7.57
N CYS A 55 3.29 -12.98 -8.56
CA CYS A 55 3.98 -14.26 -8.76
C CYS A 55 5.45 -14.09 -9.03
N ASN A 56 6.26 -14.71 -8.16
CA ASN A 56 7.72 -14.59 -8.17
C ASN A 56 8.20 -13.13 -8.23
N GLY A 57 7.48 -12.21 -7.56
CA GLY A 57 7.81 -10.78 -7.54
C GLY A 57 7.28 -9.97 -8.74
N TYR A 58 6.53 -10.57 -9.66
CA TYR A 58 5.92 -9.90 -10.81
C TYR A 58 4.40 -9.79 -10.68
N ILE A 59 3.88 -8.62 -11.02
CA ILE A 59 2.43 -8.40 -11.08
C ILE A 59 1.90 -9.02 -12.38
N LYS A 60 0.91 -9.90 -12.25
CA LYS A 60 0.22 -10.58 -13.34
C LYS A 60 -1.29 -10.32 -13.24
N PRO A 61 -2.09 -10.52 -14.30
CA PRO A 61 -3.54 -10.56 -14.18
C PRO A 61 -4.00 -11.51 -13.06
N ARG A 62 -5.12 -11.22 -12.39
CA ARG A 62 -5.53 -11.93 -11.15
C ARG A 62 -5.54 -13.46 -11.28
N ASN A 63 -5.86 -13.98 -12.46
CA ASN A 63 -5.98 -15.42 -12.73
C ASN A 63 -4.81 -15.95 -13.57
N ALA A 64 -3.70 -15.22 -13.58
CA ALA A 64 -2.52 -15.54 -14.39
C ALA A 64 -1.34 -15.89 -13.49
N CYS A 65 -1.55 -16.93 -12.68
CA CYS A 65 -0.60 -17.82 -12.02
C CYS A 65 -1.34 -19.14 -11.78
#